data_AF-A0A0N4U0N0-F1
#
_entry.id   AF-A0A0N4U0N0-F1
#
_cell.length_a   1.000
_cell.length_b   1.000
_cell.length_c   1.000
_cell.angle_alpha   90.00
_cell.angle_beta   90.00
_cell.angle_gamma   90.00
#
_symmetry.space_group_name_H-M   'P 1'
#
loop_
_entity.id
_entity.type
_entity.pdbx_description
1 polymer ?
#
loop_
_entity_poly.entity_id
_entity_poly.type
_entity_poly.pdbx_seq_one_letter_code
_entity_poly.pdbx_strand_id
1 'polypeptide(L)'
;MSPYAIYLTEDDQKALFELITEARKEGADEGTIKGYMYKYIQKLLSPEKYKEFTAANEEFEEERRRNVCRSDSRQPKTGWEIPQKVIKNNKYLPINQMS
;
A
#
# COMPACT_ATOMS: atom_id res chain seq x y z
N MET A 1 -4.30 5.61 -14.44
CA MET A 1 -5.05 6.35 -13.41
C MET A 1 -5.73 5.33 -12.49
N SER A 2 -5.80 5.58 -11.18
CA SER A 2 -6.44 4.63 -10.25
C SER A 2 -7.95 4.59 -10.48
N PRO A 3 -8.61 3.42 -10.49
CA PRO A 3 -10.07 3.33 -10.59
C PRO A 3 -10.81 4.14 -9.53
N TYR A 4 -10.25 4.26 -8.32
CA TYR A 4 -10.83 5.13 -7.29
C TYR A 4 -10.97 6.59 -7.76
N ALA A 5 -10.01 7.12 -8.50
CA ALA A 5 -10.06 8.49 -9.02
C ALA A 5 -10.99 8.65 -10.23
N ILE A 6 -11.38 7.55 -10.89
CA ILE A 6 -12.30 7.55 -12.03
C ILE A 6 -13.76 7.53 -11.55
N TYR A 7 -14.05 6.68 -10.56
CA TYR A 7 -15.42 6.37 -10.16
C TYR A 7 -15.87 7.12 -8.90
N LEU A 8 -14.95 7.61 -8.06
CA LEU A 8 -15.29 8.31 -6.82
C LEU A 8 -14.97 9.79 -6.92
N THR A 9 -15.83 10.62 -6.32
CA THR A 9 -15.56 12.05 -6.18
C THR A 9 -14.41 12.29 -5.20
N GLU A 10 -13.88 13.52 -5.15
CA GLU A 10 -12.83 13.86 -4.18
C GLU A 10 -13.31 13.70 -2.73
N ASP A 11 -14.57 14.02 -2.46
CA ASP A 11 -15.12 13.90 -1.11
C ASP A 11 -15.36 12.44 -0.72
N ASP A 12 -15.79 11.59 -1.67
CA ASP A 12 -15.86 10.15 -1.48
C ASP A 12 -14.49 9.54 -1.19
N GLN A 13 -13.45 10.02 -1.86
CA GLN A 13 -12.07 9.58 -1.65
C GLN A 13 -11.56 9.97 -0.25
N LYS A 14 -11.85 11.19 0.22
CA LYS A 14 -11.52 11.63 1.59
C LYS A 14 -12.24 10.78 2.63
N ALA A 15 -13.55 10.57 2.47
CA ALA A 15 -14.34 9.76 3.40
C ALA A 15 -13.83 8.30 3.44
N LEU A 16 -13.47 7.73 2.29
CA LEU A 16 -12.87 6.40 2.23
C LEU A 16 -11.50 6.35 2.92
N PHE A 17 -10.67 7.39 2.74
CA PHE A 17 -9.38 7.49 3.41
C PHE A 17 -9.50 7.57 4.94
N GLU A 18 -10.46 8.36 5.44
CA GLU A 18 -10.78 8.44 6.86
C GLU A 18 -11.25 7.08 7.40
N LEU A 19 -12.17 6.40 6.70
CA LEU A 19 -12.63 5.06 7.05
C LEU A 19 -11.47 4.06 7.20
N ILE A 20 -10.53 4.07 6.25
CA ILE A 20 -9.35 3.19 6.28
C ILE A 20 -8.44 3.56 7.46
N THR A 21 -8.24 4.86 7.69
CA THR A 21 -7.37 5.35 8.76
C THR A 21 -7.89 4.95 10.13
N GLU A 22 -9.20 5.10 10.37
CA GLU A 22 -9.84 4.69 11.61
C GLU A 22 -9.80 3.17 11.79
N ALA A 23 -10.13 2.39 10.75
CA ALA A 23 -10.03 0.94 10.82
C ALA A 23 -8.60 0.45 11.13
N ARG A 24 -7.58 1.13 10.60
CA ARG A 24 -6.17 0.83 10.93
C ARG A 24 -5.81 1.18 12.37
N LYS A 25 -6.33 2.28 12.91
CA LYS A 25 -6.15 2.65 14.33
C LYS A 25 -6.80 1.63 15.26
N GLU A 26 -7.92 1.06 14.86
CA GLU A 26 -8.61 -0.01 15.59
C GLU A 26 -7.90 -1.38 15.46
N GLY A 27 -6.86 -1.49 14.63
CA GLY A 27 -6.12 -2.72 14.42
C GLY A 27 -6.82 -3.72 13.50
N ALA A 28 -7.74 -3.25 12.64
CA ALA A 28 -8.34 -4.10 11.62
C ALA A 28 -7.28 -4.60 10.63
N ASP A 29 -7.36 -5.87 10.27
CA ASP A 29 -6.49 -6.45 9.25
C ASP A 29 -6.85 -5.96 7.84
N GLU A 30 -5.92 -6.10 6.90
CA GLU A 30 -6.07 -5.64 5.52
C GLU A 30 -7.28 -6.28 4.81
N GLY A 31 -7.64 -7.53 5.13
CA GLY A 31 -8.82 -8.19 4.58
C GLY A 31 -10.11 -7.54 5.06
N THR A 32 -10.19 -7.24 6.36
CA THR A 32 -11.32 -6.52 6.97
C THR A 32 -11.45 -5.10 6.41
N ILE A 33 -10.35 -4.34 6.32
CA ILE A 33 -10.32 -3.00 5.74
C ILE A 33 -10.82 -3.04 4.29
N LYS A 34 -10.29 -3.96 3.48
CA LYS A 34 -10.73 -4.16 2.09
C LYS A 34 -12.23 -4.45 2.02
N GLY A 35 -12.76 -5.27 2.93
CA GLY A 35 -14.19 -5.53 3.05
C GLY A 35 -15.02 -4.26 3.35
N TYR A 36 -14.55 -3.41 4.26
CA TYR A 36 -15.21 -2.12 4.54
C TYR A 36 -15.17 -1.17 3.36
N MET A 37 -14.05 -1.10 2.64
CA MET A 37 -13.91 -0.29 1.43
C MET A 37 -14.93 -0.69 0.36
N TYR A 38 -15.01 -1.98 0.01
CA TYR A 38 -15.97 -2.43 -1.01
C TYR A 38 -17.42 -2.20 -0.59
N LYS A 39 -17.76 -2.44 0.69
CA LYS A 39 -19.10 -2.15 1.21
C LYS A 39 -19.44 -0.66 1.13
N TYR A 40 -18.47 0.22 1.38
CA TYR A 40 -18.67 1.66 1.25
C TYR A 40 -18.90 2.06 -0.21
N ILE A 41 -18.06 1.58 -1.12
CA ILE A 41 -18.15 1.88 -2.55
C ILE A 41 -19.46 1.34 -3.16
N GLN A 42 -19.92 0.16 -2.72
CA GLN A 42 -21.20 -0.40 -3.14
C GLN A 42 -22.41 0.45 -2.72
N LYS A 43 -22.29 1.27 -1.66
CA LYS A 43 -23.33 2.23 -1.27
C LYS A 43 -23.30 3.51 -2.10
N LEU A 44 -22.11 3.91 -2.56
CA LEU A 44 -21.93 5.11 -3.36
C LEU A 44 -22.32 4.90 -4.83
N LEU A 45 -21.92 3.76 -5.40
CA LEU A 45 -22.11 3.47 -6.82
C LEU A 45 -23.39 2.67 -7.06
N SER A 46 -24.01 2.89 -8.23
CA SER A 46 -25.06 2.00 -8.71
C SER A 46 -24.51 0.58 -8.91
N PRO A 47 -25.35 -0.48 -8.88
CA PRO A 47 -24.90 -1.85 -9.07
C PRO A 47 -24.12 -2.09 -10.37
N GLU A 48 -24.44 -1.36 -11.44
CA GLU A 48 -23.73 -1.42 -12.72
C GLU A 48 -22.34 -0.77 -12.62
N LYS A 49 -22.27 0.46 -12.10
CA LYS A 49 -21.00 1.18 -11.91
C LYS A 49 -20.07 0.48 -10.93
N TYR A 50 -20.62 -0.17 -9.92
CA TYR A 50 -19.85 -0.99 -8.98
C TYR A 50 -19.18 -2.17 -9.69
N LYS A 51 -19.88 -2.85 -10.61
CA LYS A 51 -19.29 -3.94 -11.41
C LYS A 51 -18.14 -3.43 -12.28
N GLU A 52 -18.35 -2.31 -12.99
CA GLU A 52 -17.30 -1.66 -13.79
C GLU A 52 -16.08 -1.29 -12.93
N PHE A 53 -16.31 -0.68 -11.77
CA PHE A 53 -15.27 -0.35 -10.81
C PHE A 53 -14.48 -1.59 -10.36
N THR A 54 -15.17 -2.67 -9.96
CA THR A 54 -14.50 -3.88 -9.47
C THR A 54 -13.62 -4.53 -10.55
N ALA A 55 -14.11 -4.61 -11.79
CA ALA A 55 -13.34 -5.16 -12.91
C ALA A 55 -12.12 -4.29 -13.22
N ALA A 56 -12.30 -2.97 -13.32
CA ALA A 56 -11.20 -2.03 -13.56
C ALA A 56 -10.17 -2.05 -12.43
N ASN A 57 -10.62 -2.19 -11.17
CA ASN A 57 -9.75 -2.27 -10.02
C ASN A 57 -8.97 -3.59 -9.97
N GLU A 58 -9.58 -4.71 -10.32
CA GLU A 58 -8.88 -5.98 -10.41
C GLU A 58 -7.77 -5.96 -11.47
N GLU A 59 -8.06 -5.42 -12.66
CA GLU A 59 -7.08 -5.26 -13.75
C GLU A 59 -5.93 -4.32 -13.34
N PHE A 60 -6.26 -3.17 -12.74
CA PHE A 60 -5.27 -2.23 -12.24
C PHE A 60 -4.36 -2.85 -11.17
N GLU A 61 -4.95 -3.59 -10.23
CA GLU A 61 -4.24 -4.27 -9.17
C GLU A 61 -3.38 -5.44 -9.69
N GLU A 62 -3.83 -6.14 -10.72
CA GLU A 62 -3.05 -7.17 -11.39
C GLU A 62 -1.83 -6.58 -12.08
N GLU A 63 -2.01 -5.49 -12.84
CA GLU A 63 -0.91 -4.78 -13.49
C GLU A 63 0.07 -4.22 -12.46
N ARG A 64 -0.43 -3.69 -11.34
CA ARG A 64 0.40 -3.24 -10.22
C ARG A 64 1.24 -4.39 -9.66
N ARG A 65 0.65 -5.56 -9.42
CA ARG A 65 1.38 -6.75 -8.95
C ARG A 65 2.46 -7.18 -9.94
N ARG A 66 2.16 -7.22 -11.24
CA ARG A 66 3.12 -7.56 -12.30
C ARG A 66 4.31 -6.61 -12.33
N ASN A 67 4.07 -5.30 -12.17
CA ASN A 67 5.11 -4.29 -12.23
C ASN A 67 5.99 -4.24 -10.98
N VAL A 68 5.45 -4.54 -9.79
CA VAL A 68 6.26 -4.70 -8.57
C VAL A 68 7.30 -5.82 -8.76
N CYS A 69 6.91 -6.97 -9.34
CA CYS A 69 7.85 -8.06 -9.62
C CYS A 69 8.91 -7.70 -10.68
N ARG A 70 8.61 -6.79 -11.61
CA ARG A 70 9.57 -6.36 -12.65
C ARG A 70 10.58 -5.35 -12.13
N SER A 71 10.18 -4.46 -11.22
CA SER A 71 11.05 -3.41 -10.66
C SER A 71 12.16 -3.94 -9.75
N ASP A 72 12.07 -5.17 -9.25
CA ASP A 72 13.16 -5.80 -8.47
C ASP A 72 14.35 -6.25 -9.38
N SER A 73 14.13 -6.42 -10.69
CA SER A 73 15.18 -6.91 -11.59
C SER A 73 16.07 -5.84 -12.21
N ARG A 74 15.75 -4.54 -12.05
CA ARG A 74 16.45 -3.45 -12.77
C ARG A 74 16.65 -2.16 -11.96
N GLN A 75 16.82 -2.23 -10.64
CA GLN A 75 17.66 -1.21 -10.02
C GLN A 75 19.11 -1.50 -10.41
N PRO A 76 19.75 -0.70 -11.28
CA PRO A 76 21.18 -0.84 -11.49
C PRO A 76 21.87 -0.63 -10.12
N LYS A 77 22.80 -1.53 -9.79
CA LYS A 77 23.79 -1.31 -8.73
C LYS A 77 24.65 -0.12 -9.13
N THR A 78 24.16 1.09 -8.96
CA THR A 78 24.91 2.31 -9.22
C THR A 78 24.64 3.28 -8.09
N GLY A 79 25.65 3.50 -7.25
CA GLY A 79 25.82 4.81 -6.59
C GLY A 79 26.24 4.80 -5.13
N TRP A 80 26.00 3.74 -4.37
CA TRP A 80 26.46 3.65 -2.98
C TRP A 80 27.06 2.28 -2.68
N GLU A 81 28.03 1.86 -3.51
CA GLU A 81 29.11 1.05 -2.97
C GLU A 81 29.86 1.96 -1.99
N ILE A 82 29.47 1.94 -0.73
CA ILE A 82 30.39 2.26 0.35
C ILE A 82 31.41 1.10 0.30
N PRO A 83 32.67 1.32 -0.10
CA PRO A 83 33.65 0.24 -0.10
C PRO A 83 33.77 -0.30 1.33
N GLN A 84 33.36 -1.55 1.55
CA GLN A 84 33.39 -2.25 2.84
C GLN A 84 34.81 -2.55 3.37
N LYS A 85 35.81 -1.77 2.98
CA LYS A 85 37.19 -1.91 3.48
C LYS A 85 37.62 -0.78 4.42
N VAL A 86 36.70 -0.06 5.08
CA VAL A 86 37.11 0.80 6.22
C VAL A 86 36.03 0.94 7.30
N ILE A 87 35.48 -0.15 7.86
CA ILE A 87 34.97 -0.13 9.24
C ILE A 87 35.20 -1.52 9.90
N LYS A 88 36.43 -2.03 9.84
CA LYS A 88 36.91 -2.93 10.90
C LYS A 88 37.46 -2.03 12.00
N ASN A 89 36.57 -1.49 12.83
CA ASN A 89 36.81 -1.02 14.21
C ASN A 89 35.63 -0.15 14.66
N ASN A 90 34.51 -0.78 15.02
CA ASN A 90 33.71 -0.26 16.11
C ASN A 90 33.20 -1.40 16.98
N LYS A 91 34.08 -1.88 17.86
CA LYS A 91 33.72 -2.68 19.03
C LYS A 91 33.27 -1.72 20.14
N TYR A 92 31.98 -1.41 20.22
CA TYR A 92 31.33 -0.89 21.44
C TYR A 92 29.92 -1.49 21.46
N LEU A 93 29.80 -2.74 21.93
CA LEU A 93 29.44 -3.17 23.29
C LEU A 93 27.97 -2.86 23.68
N PRO A 94 27.14 -3.89 23.93
CA PRO A 94 25.73 -3.74 24.27
C PRO A 94 25.55 -3.27 25.72
N ILE A 95 24.89 -2.13 25.86
CA ILE A 95 24.35 -1.58 27.12
C ILE A 95 22.94 -2.15 27.31
N ASN A 96 22.81 -3.24 28.06
CA ASN A 96 21.66 -3.52 28.92
C ASN A 96 21.85 -4.85 29.67
N GLN A 97 22.60 -4.79 30.76
CA GLN A 97 22.44 -5.67 31.92
C GLN A 97 22.81 -4.83 33.15
N MET A 98 21.87 -3.99 33.61
CA MET A 98 21.89 -3.44 34.96
C MET A 98 20.48 -3.61 35.53
N SER A 99 20.32 -4.67 36.30
CA SER A 99 19.39 -4.73 37.43
C SER A 99 20.21 -4.90 38.70
#